data_AF-R7UWZ1-F1
#
_entry.id   AF-R7UWZ1-F1
#
_cell.length_a   1.000
_cell.length_b   1.000
_cell.length_c   1.000
_cell.angle_alpha   90.00
_cell.angle_beta   90.00
_cell.angle_gamma   90.00
#
_symmetry.space_group_name_H-M   'P 1'
#
loop_
_entity.id
_entity.type
_entity.pdbx_description
1 polymer ?
#
loop_
_entity_poly.entity_id
_entity_poly.type
_entity_poly.pdbx_seq_one_letter_code
_entity_poly.pdbx_strand_id
1 'polypeptide(L)'
;FPGTNWCGAGHRGSEEDLGRHEATDRCCRDHDHCPQQIKSFKSKYGLWNTMFYTMSHCSCDDRFSACLKTAGTKTASKVGRIFFNVLKTKCFTIHLEKKCNKW
;
A
#
# COMPACT_ATOMS: atom_id res chain seq x y z
N PHE A 1 -6.95 0.80 11.29
CA PHE A 1 -6.54 1.83 12.26
C PHE A 1 -7.83 2.35 12.90
N PRO A 2 -7.88 2.73 14.18
CA PRO A 2 -9.15 3.18 14.77
C PRO A 2 -9.75 4.35 14.00
N GLY A 3 -11.05 4.27 13.67
CA GLY A 3 -11.76 5.29 12.88
C GLY A 3 -11.52 5.25 11.37
N THR A 4 -10.88 4.20 10.86
CA THR A 4 -10.65 3.94 9.41
C THR A 4 -11.11 2.51 9.09
N ASN A 5 -11.68 2.29 7.92
CA ASN A 5 -12.07 0.98 7.42
C ASN A 5 -10.96 0.28 6.64
N TRP A 6 -10.04 1.04 6.03
CA TRP A 6 -9.05 0.56 5.07
C TRP A 6 -7.61 0.61 5.57
N CYS A 7 -7.29 1.45 6.56
CA CYS A 7 -5.90 1.56 7.03
C CYS A 7 -5.49 0.37 7.92
N GLY A 8 -5.13 -0.79 7.35
CA GLY A 8 -4.73 -1.97 8.12
C GLY A 8 -4.53 -3.21 7.27
N ALA A 9 -4.60 -4.39 7.90
CA ALA A 9 -4.61 -5.64 7.17
C ALA A 9 -6.01 -5.90 6.59
N GLY A 10 -6.18 -5.62 5.30
CA GLY A 10 -7.47 -5.68 4.62
C GLY A 10 -8.40 -4.54 5.02
N HIS A 11 -9.67 -4.64 4.63
CA HIS A 11 -10.69 -3.64 4.92
C HIS A 11 -11.81 -4.17 5.83
N ARG A 12 -12.62 -3.26 6.37
CA ARG A 12 -13.80 -3.54 7.20
C ARG A 12 -15.02 -2.89 6.57
N GLY A 13 -16.18 -3.53 6.65
CA GLY A 13 -17.41 -3.01 6.05
C GLY A 13 -17.49 -3.27 4.55
N SER A 14 -18.39 -2.56 3.86
CA SER A 14 -18.52 -2.65 2.41
C SER A 14 -17.33 -2.01 1.68
N GLU A 15 -17.22 -2.25 0.38
CA GLU A 15 -16.12 -1.77 -0.45
C GLU A 15 -16.15 -0.24 -0.62
N GLU A 16 -17.29 0.39 -0.37
CA GLU A 16 -17.53 1.82 -0.52
C GLU A 16 -17.40 2.58 0.81
N ASP A 17 -17.51 1.89 1.95
CA ASP A 17 -17.56 2.53 3.26
C ASP A 17 -16.22 3.14 3.66
N LEU A 18 -16.26 4.43 4.01
CA LEU A 18 -15.18 5.11 4.70
C LEU A 18 -15.52 5.29 6.18
N GLY A 19 -14.51 5.19 7.03
CA GLY A 19 -14.61 5.47 8.46
C GLY A 19 -14.56 6.96 8.77
N ARG A 20 -14.75 7.30 10.05
CA ARG A 20 -14.74 8.68 10.57
C ARG A 20 -13.56 9.54 10.10
N HIS A 21 -12.40 8.94 9.86
CA HIS A 21 -11.22 9.61 9.33
C HIS A 21 -11.14 9.53 7.80
N GLU A 22 -12.22 9.92 7.11
CA GLU A 22 -12.42 9.70 5.68
C GLU A 22 -11.24 10.13 4.81
N ALA A 23 -10.64 11.29 5.07
CA ALA A 23 -9.49 11.78 4.29
C ALA A 23 -8.28 10.84 4.38
N THR A 24 -8.02 10.26 5.56
CA THR A 24 -6.94 9.27 5.72
C THR A 24 -7.36 7.92 5.15
N ASP A 25 -8.62 7.55 5.38
CA ASP A 25 -9.14 6.25 5.02
C ASP A 25 -9.21 6.06 3.50
N ARG A 26 -9.54 7.12 2.76
CA ARG A 26 -9.49 7.16 1.29
C ARG A 26 -8.09 6.89 0.76
N CYS A 27 -7.05 7.45 1.38
CA CYS A 27 -5.67 7.14 0.99
C CYS A 27 -5.34 5.65 1.17
N CYS A 28 -5.81 5.04 2.26
CA CYS A 28 -5.61 3.61 2.51
C CYS A 28 -6.42 2.74 1.55
N ARG A 29 -7.66 3.12 1.25
CA ARG A 29 -8.50 2.45 0.24
C ARG A 29 -7.83 2.45 -1.13
N ASP A 30 -7.34 3.60 -1.56
CA ASP A 30 -6.65 3.72 -2.86
C ASP A 30 -5.35 2.89 -2.89
N HIS A 31 -4.66 2.75 -1.75
CA HIS A 31 -3.47 1.92 -1.61
C HIS A 31 -3.79 0.42 -1.66
N ASP A 32 -4.85 -0.03 -0.98
CA ASP A 32 -5.30 -1.43 -0.98
C ASP A 32 -5.73 -1.91 -2.38
N HIS A 33 -6.24 -1.00 -3.21
CA HIS A 33 -6.60 -1.25 -4.61
C HIS A 33 -5.40 -1.18 -5.57
N CYS A 34 -4.17 -1.19 -5.08
CA CYS A 34 -2.99 -1.24 -5.94
C CYS A 34 -3.07 -2.43 -6.91
N PRO A 35 -3.04 -2.21 -8.25
CA PRO A 35 -3.18 -3.30 -9.22
C PRO A 35 -2.04 -4.33 -9.12
N GLN A 36 -0.88 -3.87 -8.67
CA GLN A 36 0.35 -4.65 -8.57
C GLN A 36 0.75 -4.76 -7.11
N GLN A 37 0.33 -5.88 -6.51
CA GLN A 37 0.66 -6.22 -5.13
C GLN A 37 0.99 -7.71 -5.00
N ILE A 38 1.75 -8.02 -3.94
CA ILE A 38 2.10 -9.38 -3.51
C ILE A 38 1.63 -9.54 -2.07
N LYS A 39 0.63 -10.39 -1.86
CA LYS A 39 0.10 -10.66 -0.51
C LYS A 39 1.20 -11.18 0.42
N SER A 40 1.00 -10.98 1.72
CA SER A 40 1.87 -11.50 2.78
C SER A 40 2.18 -12.99 2.56
N PHE A 41 3.47 -13.35 2.63
CA PHE A 41 3.96 -14.72 2.42
C PHE A 41 3.45 -15.38 1.13
N LYS A 42 3.43 -14.62 0.02
CA LYS A 42 3.13 -15.13 -1.33
C LYS A 42 4.22 -14.76 -2.32
N SER A 43 4.32 -15.57 -3.38
CA SER A 43 5.19 -15.29 -4.53
C SER A 43 4.38 -14.68 -5.67
N LYS A 44 4.91 -13.65 -6.31
CA LYS A 44 4.39 -13.08 -7.57
C LYS A 44 5.51 -12.33 -8.29
N TYR A 45 5.45 -12.23 -9.62
CA TYR A 45 6.46 -11.50 -10.42
C TYR A 45 7.92 -11.98 -10.19
N GLY A 46 8.11 -13.27 -9.84
CA GLY A 46 9.43 -13.81 -9.50
C GLY A 46 9.98 -13.36 -8.13
N LEU A 47 9.19 -12.67 -7.32
CA LEU A 47 9.55 -12.19 -5.98
C LEU A 47 8.76 -12.95 -4.91
N TRP A 48 9.39 -13.21 -3.77
CA TRP A 48 8.75 -13.74 -2.55
C TRP A 48 8.58 -12.62 -1.53
N ASN A 49 7.35 -12.31 -1.14
CA ASN A 49 7.08 -11.34 -0.08
C ASN A 49 7.30 -11.99 1.31
N THR A 50 8.43 -11.71 1.95
CA THR A 50 8.76 -12.18 3.30
C THR A 50 8.09 -11.38 4.42
N MET A 51 7.42 -10.27 4.10
CA MET A 51 6.79 -9.39 5.09
C MET A 51 5.43 -9.95 5.48
N PHE A 52 5.05 -9.74 6.75
CA PHE A 52 3.75 -10.18 7.27
C PHE A 52 2.57 -9.34 6.75
N TYR A 53 2.83 -8.34 5.91
CA TYR A 53 1.87 -7.46 5.27
C TYR A 53 2.05 -7.47 3.75
N THR A 54 1.06 -6.93 3.03
CA THR A 54 1.07 -6.85 1.56
C THR A 54 2.19 -5.92 1.07
N MET A 55 2.94 -6.38 0.08
CA MET A 55 3.96 -5.59 -0.61
C MET A 55 3.36 -5.02 -1.91
N SER A 56 3.36 -3.72 -2.06
CA SER A 56 2.77 -3.02 -3.23
C SER A 56 3.84 -2.51 -4.19
N HIS A 57 3.43 -2.15 -5.41
CA HIS A 57 4.31 -1.49 -6.36
C HIS A 57 4.74 -0.11 -5.84
N CYS A 58 5.97 0.31 -6.10
CA CYS A 58 6.52 1.56 -5.55
C CYS A 58 5.70 2.80 -5.92
N SER A 59 5.11 2.85 -7.12
CA SER A 59 4.23 3.96 -7.48
C SER A 59 2.96 4.05 -6.63
N CYS A 60 2.45 2.94 -6.08
CA CYS A 60 1.33 2.95 -5.15
C CYS A 60 1.76 3.50 -3.79
N ASP A 61 2.94 3.11 -3.30
CA ASP A 61 3.48 3.60 -2.03
C ASP A 61 3.84 5.09 -2.09
N ASP A 62 4.37 5.57 -3.21
CA ASP A 62 4.66 7.00 -3.45
C ASP A 62 3.37 7.83 -3.45
N ARG A 63 2.34 7.37 -4.18
CA ARG A 63 1.01 8.00 -4.19
C ARG A 63 0.38 7.99 -2.79
N PHE A 64 0.53 6.89 -2.06
CA PHE A 64 0.00 6.77 -0.71
C PHE A 64 0.69 7.78 0.24
N SER A 65 2.02 7.87 0.19
CA SER A 65 2.79 8.85 0.95
C SER A 65 2.36 10.29 0.63
N ALA A 66 2.20 10.62 -0.65
CA ALA A 66 1.73 11.93 -1.09
C ALA A 66 0.29 12.22 -0.63
N CYS A 67 -0.61 11.24 -0.73
CA CYS A 67 -2.00 11.35 -0.27
C CYS A 67 -2.06 11.63 1.23
N LEU A 68 -1.32 10.87 2.05
CA LEU A 68 -1.29 11.08 3.50
C LEU A 68 -0.75 12.46 3.89
N LYS A 69 0.31 12.94 3.20
CA LYS A 69 0.85 14.29 3.40
C LYS A 69 -0.19 15.35 3.05
N THR A 70 -0.90 15.18 1.93
CA THR A 70 -1.94 16.10 1.45
C THR A 70 -3.16 16.11 2.39
N ALA A 71 -3.54 14.95 2.93
CA ALA A 71 -4.64 14.85 3.90
C ALA A 71 -4.35 15.66 5.18
N GLY A 72 -3.07 15.77 5.58
CA GLY A 72 -2.62 16.72 6.61
C GLY A 72 -3.20 16.51 8.02
N THR A 73 -3.90 15.40 8.28
CA THR A 73 -4.52 15.13 9.58
C THR A 73 -3.56 14.42 10.53
N LYS A 74 -3.83 14.54 11.85
CA LYS A 74 -3.10 13.75 12.87
C LYS A 74 -3.16 12.25 12.62
N THR A 75 -4.28 11.74 12.10
CA THR A 75 -4.47 10.33 11.75
C THR A 75 -3.57 9.96 10.57
N ALA A 76 -3.56 10.75 9.50
CA ALA A 76 -2.71 10.53 8.33
C ALA A 76 -1.21 10.53 8.71
N SER A 77 -0.78 11.49 9.53
CA SER A 77 0.62 11.55 10.00
C SER A 77 1.03 10.30 10.80
N LYS A 78 0.13 9.77 11.65
CA LYS A 78 0.40 8.53 12.40
C LYS A 78 0.46 7.32 11.47
N VAL A 79 -0.49 7.19 10.54
CA VAL A 79 -0.50 6.10 9.54
C VAL A 79 0.78 6.14 8.71
N GLY A 80 1.16 7.30 8.18
CA GLY A 80 2.39 7.47 7.40
C GLY A 80 3.64 7.08 8.19
N ARG A 81 3.75 7.49 9.46
CA ARG A 81 4.88 7.10 10.32
C ARG A 81 4.93 5.58 10.53
N ILE A 82 3.79 4.91 10.71
CA ILE A 82 3.74 3.46 10.88
C ILE A 82 4.29 2.77 9.62
N PHE A 83 3.78 3.12 8.44
CA PHE A 83 4.21 2.49 7.18
C PHE A 83 5.68 2.78 6.84
N PHE A 84 6.06 4.06 6.80
CA PHE A 84 7.33 4.46 6.19
C PHE A 84 8.51 4.54 7.18
N ASN A 85 8.25 4.68 8.50
CA ASN A 85 9.32 4.85 9.49
C ASN A 85 9.43 3.65 10.45
N VAL A 86 8.30 3.07 10.86
CA VAL A 86 8.28 1.94 11.80
C VAL A 86 8.42 0.62 11.05
N LEU A 87 7.51 0.32 10.13
CA LEU A 87 7.55 -0.90 9.32
C LEU A 87 8.61 -0.85 8.23
N LYS A 88 9.00 0.38 7.84
CA LYS A 88 9.93 0.63 6.71
C LYS A 88 9.52 -0.18 5.49
N THR A 89 8.22 -0.12 5.16
CA THR A 89 7.59 -0.90 4.11
C THR A 89 8.44 -0.87 2.84
N LYS A 90 8.76 -2.05 2.33
CA LYS A 90 9.43 -2.20 1.04
C LYS A 90 8.38 -2.28 -0.07
N CYS A 91 8.73 -1.77 -1.23
CA CYS A 91 7.94 -1.85 -2.44
C CYS A 91 8.76 -2.53 -3.55
N PHE A 92 8.11 -2.87 -4.66
CA PHE A 92 8.79 -3.42 -5.84
C PHE A 92 8.49 -2.61 -7.11
N THR A 93 9.37 -2.71 -8.10
CA THR A 93 9.15 -2.23 -9.46
C THR A 93 9.18 -3.41 -10.43
N ILE A 94 8.49 -3.30 -11.57
CA ILE A 94 8.56 -4.29 -12.64
C ILE A 94 9.32 -3.67 -13.82
N HIS A 95 10.45 -4.28 -14.18
CA HIS A 95 11.22 -3.90 -15.35
C HIS A 95 11.06 -4.97 -16.43
N LEU A 96 10.57 -4.57 -17.61
CA LEU A 96 10.47 -5.46 -18.76
C LEU A 96 11.81 -5.47 -19.49
N GLU A 97 12.62 -6.50 -19.24
CA GLU A 97 13.84 -6.72 -20.00
C GLU A 97 13.52 -7.29 -21.39
N LYS A 98 13.87 -6.56 -22.44
CA LYS A 98 13.91 -7.12 -23.80
C LYS A 98 15.14 -8.01 -23.91
N LYS A 99 14.98 -9.31 -23.66
CA LYS A 99 16.04 -10.28 -23.99
C LYS A 99 16.05 -10.52 -25.50
N CYS A 100 17.11 -10.09 -26.17
CA CYS A 100 17.38 -10.54 -27.53
C CYS A 100 17.86 -11.99 -27.47
N ASN A 101 17.01 -12.92 -27.93
CA ASN A 101 17.46 -14.28 -28.20
C ASN A 101 18.25 -14.25 -29.51
N LYS A 102 19.55 -14.58 -29.46
CA LYS A 102 20.31 -14.91 -30.67
C LYS A 102 19.81 -16.25 -31.18
N TRP A 103 19.25 -16.24 -32.38
CA TRP A 103 18.90 -17.43 -33.15
C TRP A 103 20.12 -17.92 -33.91
#